data_AF-A0A7S0ITP9-F1
#
_entry.id   AF-A0A7S0ITP9-F1
#
_cell.length_a   1.000
_cell.length_b   1.000
_cell.length_c   1.000
_cell.angle_alpha   90.00
_cell.angle_beta   90.00
_cell.angle_gamma   90.00
#
_symmetry.space_group_name_H-M   'P 1'
#
loop_
_entity.id
_entity.type
_entity.pdbx_description
1 polymer ?
#
loop_
_entity_poly.entity_id
_entity_poly.type
_entity_poly.pdbx_seq_one_letter_code
_entity_poly.pdbx_strand_id
1 'polypeptide(L)'
;VRHAFGSFGELLREVSYSPLMGQYLTYIDQVSYMADGTFPDENYAREVMQLFTIGLWRLSMDGSAQLDARGQPIPTYDNDHIIEFARAWTGFHQQARRFNLEASHSKVSVPKDPNVIDPMSLSKPEWRDPFPKMDLNDGYLGDGYPLCSSLPPKAFLKEGATYRFVTSAGSGQHAAAPLEALPLERDGALFGALCPIGASSSRCALLSTVTLAHDLACAAAECDVSDVRTVSVEAGGEVAVFEYVRPACVELAVFAAAKRIREHHSTDSFLCADPHTASAGTACCAAADLAVGDFEAAPVCAYHQELVTADEAERRCAAVGKLLCPWHEGATKAEGDVGCGFDKAFTWMDAPCTVRVQVRPSGLLSLVHEPSTDAHFGVGSNNTFRVRWQDDAFPAAAAGCGVGCDVLGDTCVCEVVVRTSAPFDGLLEVTPTELDELLRIGAAPPDAYGAAYRQCTSAACEAMAGYARVWVADEGDAFDERTIFQVERNGTAAYLSNMLSVVEVGGRFAFRNPPRFLSFVQTDAHAVARAGDASHETDAMLSHLVTHQNTPPFIAHRLIQRLVTSNPSPRYIERVARAFVAGEAHGVGTGAYGDLGAAAAAILLDDEARDATLDSDPAGGKLREPLLLVLLL
;
A
#
# COMPACT_ATOMS: atom_id res chain seq x y z
N VAL A 1 10.79 -1.72 -28.28
CA VAL A 1 10.38 -2.47 -27.08
C VAL A 1 10.76 -1.61 -25.88
N ARG A 2 9.79 -1.24 -25.04
CA ARG A 2 10.07 -0.51 -23.79
C ARG A 2 10.76 -1.45 -22.79
N HIS A 3 11.56 -0.92 -21.88
CA HIS A 3 12.27 -1.67 -20.83
C HIS A 3 13.24 -2.79 -21.28
N ALA A 4 13.55 -2.92 -22.58
CA ALA A 4 14.41 -4.00 -23.10
C ALA A 4 15.80 -4.07 -22.43
N PHE A 5 16.35 -2.92 -22.05
CA PHE A 5 17.59 -2.79 -21.27
C PHE A 5 17.34 -1.95 -20.00
N GLY A 6 16.10 -1.95 -19.49
CA GLY A 6 15.70 -1.16 -18.33
C GLY A 6 15.69 -1.99 -17.05
N SER A 7 14.97 -1.52 -16.05
CA SER A 7 14.72 -2.25 -14.80
C SER A 7 13.76 -3.42 -15.03
N PHE A 8 14.13 -4.60 -14.50
CA PHE A 8 13.27 -5.77 -14.44
C PHE A 8 11.99 -5.50 -13.63
N GLY A 9 12.08 -4.71 -12.55
CA GLY A 9 10.91 -4.35 -11.74
C GLY A 9 9.89 -3.53 -12.53
N GLU A 10 10.36 -2.54 -13.31
CA GLU A 10 9.48 -1.76 -14.19
C GLU A 10 8.85 -2.61 -15.30
N LEU A 11 9.62 -3.53 -15.89
CA LEU A 11 9.08 -4.48 -16.86
C LEU A 11 8.00 -5.37 -16.24
N LEU A 12 8.28 -5.93 -15.07
CA LEU A 12 7.32 -6.79 -14.36
C LEU A 12 6.05 -6.01 -14.01
N ARG A 13 6.19 -4.76 -13.56
CA ARG A 13 5.05 -3.86 -13.28
C ARG A 13 4.22 -3.58 -14.52
N GLU A 14 4.82 -3.18 -15.65
CA GLU A 14 4.08 -2.92 -16.89
C GLU A 14 3.36 -4.18 -17.39
N VAL A 15 3.99 -5.36 -17.27
CA VAL A 15 3.35 -6.64 -17.60
C VAL A 15 2.20 -6.96 -16.65
N SER A 16 2.36 -6.73 -15.34
CA SER A 16 1.34 -6.99 -14.32
C SER A 16 0.11 -6.09 -14.46
N TYR A 17 0.29 -4.88 -14.97
CA TYR A 17 -0.82 -3.98 -15.25
C TYR A 17 -1.40 -4.19 -16.67
N SER A 18 -0.85 -5.09 -17.49
CA SER A 18 -1.37 -5.30 -18.85
C SER A 18 -2.74 -6.00 -18.84
N PRO A 19 -3.77 -5.46 -19.54
CA PRO A 19 -5.06 -6.15 -19.68
C PRO A 19 -4.96 -7.51 -20.34
N LEU A 20 -3.97 -7.69 -21.24
CA LEU A 20 -3.72 -8.97 -21.90
C LEU A 20 -3.18 -10.00 -20.89
N MET A 21 -2.32 -9.57 -19.97
CA MET A 21 -1.85 -10.43 -18.88
C MET A 21 -2.97 -10.74 -17.89
N GLY A 22 -3.75 -9.72 -17.53
CA GLY A 22 -4.99 -9.82 -16.74
C GLY A 22 -5.93 -10.90 -17.25
N GLN A 23 -6.19 -10.89 -18.56
CA GLN A 23 -7.03 -11.88 -19.21
C GLN A 23 -6.36 -13.26 -19.28
N TYR A 24 -5.05 -13.31 -19.57
CA TYR A 24 -4.32 -14.56 -19.75
C TYR A 24 -4.18 -15.35 -18.44
N LEU A 25 -3.96 -14.67 -17.31
CA LEU A 25 -3.82 -15.26 -15.97
C LEU A 25 -5.00 -14.95 -15.05
N THR A 26 -6.15 -14.64 -15.67
CA THR A 26 -7.49 -14.59 -15.08
C THR A 26 -7.75 -13.61 -13.94
N TYR A 27 -6.82 -12.72 -13.57
CA TYR A 27 -6.96 -11.77 -12.45
C TYR A 27 -7.66 -10.44 -12.80
N ILE A 28 -8.19 -10.33 -14.02
CA ILE A 28 -9.02 -9.20 -14.44
C ILE A 28 -10.42 -9.25 -13.80
N ASP A 29 -10.94 -8.09 -13.39
CA ASP A 29 -12.22 -7.91 -12.70
C ASP A 29 -12.41 -8.80 -11.47
N GLN A 30 -11.31 -9.23 -10.85
CA GLN A 30 -11.35 -10.00 -9.62
C GLN A 30 -11.59 -9.10 -8.43
N VAL A 31 -12.41 -9.59 -7.51
CA VAL A 31 -12.83 -8.86 -6.32
C VAL A 31 -12.41 -9.63 -5.07
N SER A 32 -12.35 -8.91 -3.95
CA SER A 32 -12.01 -9.49 -2.65
C SER A 32 -13.19 -10.27 -2.05
N TYR A 33 -12.89 -11.14 -1.08
CA TYR A 33 -13.93 -11.84 -0.32
C TYR A 33 -14.89 -10.86 0.37
N MET A 34 -14.38 -9.71 0.82
CA MET A 34 -15.21 -8.65 1.40
C MET A 34 -16.20 -8.06 0.39
N ALA A 35 -15.86 -8.04 -0.90
CA ALA A 35 -16.71 -7.43 -1.92
C ALA A 35 -17.87 -8.35 -2.37
N ASP A 36 -17.63 -9.66 -2.54
CA ASP A 36 -18.65 -10.58 -3.10
C ASP A 36 -18.81 -11.93 -2.38
N GLY A 37 -18.00 -12.21 -1.35
CA GLY A 37 -18.00 -13.48 -0.63
C GLY A 37 -17.30 -14.64 -1.33
N THR A 38 -16.55 -14.38 -2.41
CA THR A 38 -15.76 -15.38 -3.15
C THR A 38 -14.27 -15.17 -2.88
N PHE A 39 -13.51 -16.26 -2.73
CA PHE A 39 -12.05 -16.16 -2.63
C PHE A 39 -11.44 -15.84 -4.00
N PRO A 40 -10.41 -14.97 -4.05
CA PRO A 40 -9.77 -14.56 -5.30
C PRO A 40 -9.05 -15.73 -5.99
N ASP A 41 -8.84 -15.63 -7.31
CA ASP A 41 -8.12 -16.65 -8.08
C ASP A 41 -6.62 -16.57 -7.78
N GLU A 42 -6.04 -17.74 -7.62
CA GLU A 42 -4.65 -17.94 -7.25
C GLU A 42 -3.70 -17.98 -8.45
N ASN A 43 -4.22 -18.06 -9.67
CA ASN A 43 -3.43 -18.32 -10.88
C ASN A 43 -2.32 -17.30 -11.06
N TYR A 44 -2.64 -16.00 -11.09
CA TYR A 44 -1.61 -14.98 -11.27
C TYR A 44 -0.60 -14.92 -10.13
N ALA A 45 -1.07 -15.05 -8.87
CA ALA A 45 -0.20 -15.10 -7.70
C ALA A 45 0.81 -16.25 -7.80
N ARG A 46 0.36 -17.43 -8.23
CA ARG A 46 1.21 -18.60 -8.46
C ARG A 46 2.21 -18.37 -9.58
N GLU A 47 1.76 -17.90 -10.74
CA GLU A 47 2.61 -17.76 -11.92
C GLU A 47 3.63 -16.62 -11.77
N VAL A 48 3.27 -15.50 -11.14
CA VAL A 48 4.21 -14.39 -10.90
C VAL A 48 5.36 -14.82 -9.98
N MET A 49 5.07 -15.63 -8.95
CA MET A 49 6.09 -16.21 -8.08
C MET A 49 6.89 -17.30 -8.81
N GLN A 50 6.20 -18.28 -9.39
CA GLN A 50 6.81 -19.52 -9.88
C GLN A 50 7.54 -19.35 -11.22
N LEU A 51 6.97 -18.62 -12.16
CA LEU A 51 7.48 -18.53 -13.53
C LEU A 51 8.19 -17.22 -13.82
N PHE A 52 7.75 -16.12 -13.20
CA PHE A 52 8.25 -14.81 -13.55
C PHE A 52 9.30 -14.27 -12.60
N THR A 53 9.41 -14.75 -11.35
CA THR A 53 10.33 -14.14 -10.37
C THR A 53 11.18 -15.15 -9.61
N ILE A 54 10.61 -15.85 -8.63
CA ILE A 54 11.37 -16.57 -7.62
C ILE A 54 11.47 -18.07 -7.87
N GLY A 55 10.66 -18.68 -8.74
CA GLY A 55 10.72 -20.12 -8.93
C GLY A 55 10.23 -20.93 -7.73
N LEU A 56 10.29 -22.27 -7.85
CA LEU A 56 9.78 -23.22 -6.85
C LEU A 56 10.74 -23.47 -5.68
N TRP A 57 12.04 -23.39 -5.92
CA TRP A 57 13.07 -23.86 -5.01
C TRP A 57 14.03 -22.74 -4.67
N ARG A 58 14.39 -22.60 -3.39
CA ARG A 58 15.43 -21.66 -2.97
C ARG A 58 16.75 -22.01 -3.66
N LEU A 59 17.40 -21.01 -4.24
CA LEU A 59 18.63 -21.14 -5.00
C LEU A 59 19.75 -20.38 -4.30
N SER A 60 20.96 -20.88 -4.50
CA SER A 60 22.19 -20.10 -4.31
C SER A 60 22.40 -19.18 -5.52
N MET A 61 23.30 -18.21 -5.41
CA MET A 61 23.61 -17.30 -6.53
C MET A 61 24.09 -18.01 -7.81
N ASP A 62 24.65 -19.21 -7.68
CA ASP A 62 25.09 -20.06 -8.80
C ASP A 62 23.95 -20.89 -9.43
N GLY A 63 22.70 -20.70 -8.97
CA GLY A 63 21.52 -21.43 -9.45
C GLY A 63 21.36 -22.83 -8.89
N SER A 64 22.24 -23.30 -8.01
CA SER A 64 22.07 -24.57 -7.31
C SER A 64 20.95 -24.49 -6.26
N ALA A 65 20.15 -25.55 -6.14
CA ALA A 65 19.09 -25.60 -5.14
C ALA A 65 19.67 -25.73 -3.73
N GLN A 66 19.17 -24.91 -2.80
CA GLN A 66 19.46 -25.05 -1.38
C GLN A 66 18.69 -26.27 -0.84
N LEU A 67 19.38 -27.10 -0.06
CA LEU A 67 18.86 -28.36 0.43
C LEU A 67 18.62 -28.32 1.95
N ASP A 68 17.56 -28.98 2.39
CA ASP A 68 17.27 -29.19 3.81
C ASP A 68 18.20 -30.24 4.44
N ALA A 69 18.02 -30.51 5.74
CA ALA A 69 18.80 -31.52 6.46
C ALA A 69 18.62 -32.96 5.91
N ARG A 70 17.62 -33.20 5.06
CA ARG A 70 17.34 -34.49 4.40
C ARG A 70 17.84 -34.53 2.95
N GLY A 71 18.50 -33.48 2.47
CA GLY A 71 18.99 -33.35 1.10
C GLY A 71 17.90 -33.04 0.07
N GLN A 72 16.72 -32.58 0.49
CA GLN A 72 15.63 -32.18 -0.40
C GLN A 72 15.66 -30.68 -0.67
N PRO A 73 15.34 -30.21 -1.89
CA PRO A 73 15.22 -28.80 -2.19
C PRO A 73 14.23 -28.08 -1.28
N ILE A 74 14.61 -26.91 -0.78
CA ILE A 74 13.75 -26.10 0.09
C ILE A 74 12.79 -25.27 -0.79
N PRO A 75 11.46 -25.34 -0.58
CA PRO A 75 10.52 -24.54 -1.35
C PRO A 75 10.68 -23.04 -1.05
N THR A 76 10.42 -22.19 -2.05
CA THR A 76 10.41 -20.72 -1.91
C THR A 76 9.14 -20.21 -1.24
N TYR A 77 8.01 -20.86 -1.49
CA TYR A 77 6.69 -20.53 -0.97
C TYR A 77 5.85 -21.80 -0.78
N ASP A 78 4.73 -21.66 -0.08
CA ASP A 78 3.73 -22.72 0.12
C ASP A 78 2.34 -22.22 -0.30
N ASN A 79 1.30 -23.03 -0.06
CA ASN A 79 -0.06 -22.68 -0.45
C ASN A 79 -0.61 -21.45 0.29
N ASP A 80 -0.20 -21.21 1.53
CA ASP A 80 -0.68 -20.07 2.30
C ASP A 80 -0.17 -18.76 1.68
N HIS A 81 1.08 -18.74 1.21
CA HIS A 81 1.61 -17.58 0.48
C HIS A 81 0.83 -17.29 -0.80
N ILE A 82 0.36 -18.32 -1.51
CA ILE A 82 -0.41 -18.14 -2.75
C ILE A 82 -1.75 -17.47 -2.45
N ILE A 83 -2.44 -17.91 -1.40
CA ILE A 83 -3.71 -17.32 -0.97
C ILE A 83 -3.51 -15.86 -0.53
N GLU A 84 -2.46 -15.57 0.24
CA GLU A 84 -2.14 -14.20 0.68
C GLU A 84 -1.84 -13.27 -0.50
N PHE A 85 -1.07 -13.74 -1.48
CA PHE A 85 -0.72 -12.96 -2.66
C PHE A 85 -1.89 -12.82 -3.64
N ALA A 86 -2.80 -13.81 -3.73
CA ALA A 86 -4.01 -13.71 -4.53
C ALA A 86 -4.90 -12.53 -4.09
N ARG A 87 -4.99 -12.29 -2.77
CA ARG A 87 -5.70 -11.13 -2.22
C ARG A 87 -5.10 -9.80 -2.69
N ALA A 88 -3.79 -9.73 -2.91
CA ALA A 88 -3.09 -8.56 -3.46
C ALA A 88 -3.26 -8.38 -4.99
N TRP A 89 -3.99 -9.26 -5.68
CA TRP A 89 -4.30 -9.12 -7.12
C TRP A 89 -5.79 -8.81 -7.38
N THR A 90 -6.55 -8.49 -6.33
CA THR A 90 -7.94 -8.03 -6.44
C THR A 90 -8.02 -6.56 -6.85
N GLY A 91 -9.13 -6.15 -7.48
CA GLY A 91 -9.45 -4.77 -7.86
C GLY A 91 -9.00 -4.32 -9.26
N PHE A 92 -8.21 -5.13 -9.97
CA PHE A 92 -7.76 -4.81 -11.32
C PHE A 92 -8.90 -4.90 -12.32
N HIS A 93 -9.15 -3.83 -13.06
CA HIS A 93 -10.17 -3.83 -14.11
C HIS A 93 -9.70 -3.06 -15.34
N GLN A 94 -10.32 -3.35 -16.48
CA GLN A 94 -10.01 -2.65 -17.73
C GLN A 94 -10.46 -1.19 -17.69
N GLN A 95 -9.64 -0.32 -18.27
CA GLN A 95 -10.01 1.06 -18.48
C GLN A 95 -11.08 1.22 -19.56
N ALA A 96 -11.76 2.36 -19.52
CA ALA A 96 -12.65 2.75 -20.61
C ALA A 96 -11.88 2.94 -21.92
N ARG A 97 -12.59 2.82 -23.05
CA ARG A 97 -11.98 3.01 -24.37
C ARG A 97 -11.50 4.44 -24.58
N ARG A 98 -10.41 4.57 -25.33
CA ARG A 98 -9.95 5.84 -25.90
C ARG A 98 -10.81 6.19 -27.11
N PHE A 99 -11.57 7.28 -27.01
CA PHE A 99 -12.44 7.79 -28.09
C PHE A 99 -11.73 7.97 -29.45
N ASN A 100 -10.40 8.19 -29.46
CA ASN A 100 -9.60 8.50 -30.64
C ASN A 100 -8.73 7.36 -31.19
N LEU A 101 -8.68 6.19 -30.54
CA LEU A 101 -7.79 5.08 -30.92
C LEU A 101 -8.56 3.77 -31.22
N GLU A 102 -9.67 3.52 -30.53
CA GLU A 102 -10.34 2.20 -30.54
C GLU A 102 -11.70 2.23 -31.28
N ALA A 103 -11.73 2.92 -32.43
CA ALA A 103 -12.90 2.96 -33.29
C ALA A 103 -13.08 1.61 -34.02
N SER A 104 -14.11 0.85 -33.65
CA SER A 104 -14.54 -0.29 -34.44
C SER A 104 -15.01 0.20 -35.82
N HIS A 105 -14.37 -0.29 -36.88
CA HIS A 105 -14.85 -0.15 -38.26
C HIS A 105 -16.11 -0.99 -38.55
N SER A 106 -16.69 -1.69 -37.56
CA SER A 106 -17.93 -2.41 -37.74
C SER A 106 -19.14 -1.51 -37.46
N LYS A 107 -20.03 -1.38 -38.45
CA LYS A 107 -21.33 -0.68 -38.35
C LYS A 107 -22.35 -1.39 -37.43
N VAL A 108 -21.87 -2.26 -36.54
CA VAL A 108 -22.67 -2.92 -35.53
C VAL A 108 -22.17 -2.36 -34.21
N SER A 109 -23.02 -1.61 -33.53
CA SER A 109 -22.85 -1.21 -32.15
C SER A 109 -22.76 -2.47 -31.28
N VAL A 110 -21.56 -3.04 -31.19
CA VAL A 110 -21.22 -4.06 -30.21
C VAL A 110 -20.49 -3.35 -29.06
N PRO A 111 -21.07 -3.29 -27.85
CA PRO A 111 -20.44 -2.70 -26.67
C PRO A 111 -19.20 -3.45 -26.13
N LYS A 112 -18.61 -4.41 -26.87
CA LYS A 112 -17.87 -5.53 -26.26
C LYS A 112 -16.35 -5.60 -26.40
N ASP A 113 -15.68 -4.84 -27.26
CA ASP A 113 -14.21 -4.90 -27.30
C ASP A 113 -13.60 -4.07 -26.15
N PRO A 114 -12.87 -4.65 -25.19
CA PRO A 114 -12.31 -3.89 -24.09
C PRO A 114 -11.06 -3.08 -24.49
N ASN A 115 -10.68 -2.09 -23.69
CA ASN A 115 -9.36 -1.45 -23.83
C ASN A 115 -8.29 -2.46 -23.42
N VAL A 116 -7.51 -2.91 -24.41
CA VAL A 116 -6.43 -3.90 -24.23
C VAL A 116 -5.04 -3.29 -24.32
N ILE A 117 -4.96 -1.96 -24.47
CA ILE A 117 -3.71 -1.23 -24.69
C ILE A 117 -3.26 -0.54 -23.40
N ASP A 118 -4.19 0.11 -22.70
CA ASP A 118 -3.90 0.85 -21.49
C ASP A 118 -3.74 -0.06 -20.28
N PRO A 119 -2.87 0.30 -19.32
CA PRO A 119 -2.75 -0.47 -18.08
C PRO A 119 -4.11 -0.59 -17.40
N MET A 120 -4.40 -1.73 -16.79
CA MET A 120 -5.57 -1.92 -15.94
C MET A 120 -5.58 -0.90 -14.81
N SER A 121 -6.77 -0.51 -14.38
CA SER A 121 -7.00 0.46 -13.32
C SER A 121 -7.34 -0.23 -12.01
N LEU A 122 -7.01 0.44 -10.90
CA LEU A 122 -7.45 0.12 -9.54
C LEU A 122 -8.47 1.13 -9.01
N SER A 123 -9.11 1.90 -9.89
CA SER A 123 -10.13 2.91 -9.56
C SER A 123 -11.44 2.38 -8.92
N LYS A 124 -11.51 1.09 -8.59
CA LYS A 124 -12.58 0.45 -7.81
C LYS A 124 -11.99 -0.10 -6.52
N PRO A 125 -11.59 0.76 -5.58
CA PRO A 125 -10.89 0.34 -4.37
C PRO A 125 -11.74 -0.60 -3.50
N GLU A 126 -13.07 -0.54 -3.58
CA GLU A 126 -13.97 -1.44 -2.89
C GLU A 126 -13.87 -2.90 -3.34
N TRP A 127 -13.27 -3.16 -4.51
CA TRP A 127 -12.96 -4.52 -4.99
C TRP A 127 -11.64 -5.04 -4.43
N ARG A 128 -10.80 -4.16 -3.87
CA ARG A 128 -9.49 -4.53 -3.32
C ARG A 128 -9.68 -5.08 -1.91
N ASP A 129 -8.94 -6.14 -1.58
CA ASP A 129 -8.94 -6.70 -0.22
C ASP A 129 -8.24 -5.73 0.75
N PRO A 130 -8.91 -5.23 1.82
CA PRO A 130 -8.29 -4.24 2.71
C PRO A 130 -7.54 -4.86 3.90
N PHE A 131 -7.56 -6.17 4.06
CA PHE A 131 -6.98 -6.84 5.21
C PHE A 131 -5.47 -7.05 5.01
N PRO A 132 -4.69 -7.19 6.10
CA PRO A 132 -3.25 -7.42 6.03
C PRO A 132 -2.88 -8.65 5.21
N LYS A 133 -1.69 -8.61 4.61
CA LYS A 133 -1.15 -9.65 3.75
C LYS A 133 0.29 -9.94 4.16
N MET A 134 0.57 -11.21 4.42
CA MET A 134 1.92 -11.65 4.80
C MET A 134 2.85 -11.67 3.59
N ASP A 135 4.14 -11.45 3.83
CA ASP A 135 5.19 -11.59 2.83
C ASP A 135 5.76 -13.04 2.79
N LEU A 136 6.83 -13.26 2.02
CA LEU A 136 7.49 -14.59 1.90
C LEU A 136 8.51 -14.89 3.01
N ASN A 137 8.76 -13.94 3.89
CA ASN A 137 9.78 -13.96 4.94
C ASN A 137 9.16 -13.84 6.33
N ASP A 138 7.93 -14.34 6.50
CA ASP A 138 7.19 -14.30 7.77
C ASP A 138 6.89 -12.88 8.30
N GLY A 139 7.00 -11.86 7.44
CA GLY A 139 6.63 -10.47 7.67
C GLY A 139 5.29 -10.10 7.04
N TYR A 140 5.10 -8.80 6.78
CA TYR A 140 3.93 -8.26 6.07
C TYR A 140 4.38 -7.38 4.91
N LEU A 141 3.58 -7.33 3.84
CA LEU A 141 3.88 -6.47 2.68
C LEU A 141 3.99 -4.97 3.05
N GLY A 142 3.36 -4.56 4.15
CA GLY A 142 3.43 -3.20 4.68
C GLY A 142 4.64 -2.90 5.58
N ASP A 143 5.51 -3.89 5.84
CA ASP A 143 6.69 -3.69 6.69
C ASP A 143 7.68 -2.70 6.03
N GLY A 144 8.25 -1.81 6.83
CA GLY A 144 9.15 -0.74 6.38
C GLY A 144 8.47 0.51 5.84
N TYR A 145 7.14 0.52 5.69
CA TYR A 145 6.38 1.72 5.34
C TYR A 145 5.97 2.51 6.59
N PRO A 146 5.95 3.86 6.52
CA PRO A 146 5.51 4.69 7.64
C PRO A 146 4.02 4.52 7.93
N LEU A 147 3.61 4.77 9.18
CA LEU A 147 2.20 4.87 9.49
C LEU A 147 1.60 6.10 8.82
N CYS A 148 0.39 5.99 8.26
CA CYS A 148 -0.27 7.13 7.63
C CYS A 148 -0.50 8.29 8.61
N SER A 149 -0.74 8.00 9.90
CA SER A 149 -0.85 8.99 10.99
C SER A 149 0.48 9.64 11.37
N SER A 150 1.61 9.04 10.99
CA SER A 150 2.96 9.56 11.27
C SER A 150 3.57 10.35 10.12
N LEU A 151 2.86 10.47 8.99
CA LEU A 151 3.34 11.24 7.84
C LEU A 151 3.57 12.71 8.22
N PRO A 152 4.55 13.38 7.58
CA PRO A 152 4.81 14.78 7.85
C PRO A 152 3.55 15.65 7.65
N PRO A 153 3.31 16.62 8.55
CA PRO A 153 2.16 17.50 8.42
C PRO A 153 2.25 18.28 7.10
N LYS A 154 1.13 18.36 6.39
CA LYS A 154 1.04 19.05 5.08
C LYS A 154 2.06 18.54 4.06
N ALA A 155 2.32 17.23 4.04
CA ALA A 155 3.19 16.58 3.05
C ALA A 155 2.85 16.94 1.58
N PHE A 156 1.60 17.33 1.30
CA PHE A 156 1.18 17.78 -0.03
C PHE A 156 1.82 19.10 -0.48
N LEU A 157 2.34 19.92 0.45
CA LEU A 157 3.05 21.18 0.15
C LEU A 157 4.57 21.04 0.17
N LYS A 158 5.10 19.83 0.43
CA LYS A 158 6.54 19.60 0.57
C LYS A 158 7.24 19.39 -0.76
N GLU A 159 8.53 19.69 -0.80
CA GLU A 159 9.39 19.35 -1.93
C GLU A 159 9.22 17.87 -2.32
N GLY A 160 9.10 17.60 -3.62
CA GLY A 160 8.88 16.24 -4.14
C GLY A 160 7.41 15.80 -4.15
N ALA A 161 6.48 16.53 -3.52
CA ALA A 161 5.05 16.25 -3.62
C ALA A 161 4.62 16.26 -5.09
N THR A 162 3.96 15.18 -5.52
CA THR A 162 3.61 14.96 -6.93
C THR A 162 2.10 14.98 -7.12
N TYR A 163 1.67 15.66 -8.16
CA TYR A 163 0.29 15.83 -8.55
C TYR A 163 0.06 15.28 -9.95
N ARG A 164 -0.99 14.48 -10.13
CA ARG A 164 -1.42 13.94 -11.42
C ARG A 164 -2.71 14.59 -11.85
N PHE A 165 -2.77 15.06 -13.09
CA PHE A 165 -4.00 15.59 -13.67
C PHE A 165 -5.03 14.47 -13.83
N VAL A 166 -6.24 14.69 -13.31
CA VAL A 166 -7.35 13.72 -13.39
C VAL A 166 -8.33 14.13 -14.49
N THR A 167 -8.90 15.33 -14.37
CA THR A 167 -9.94 15.81 -15.28
C THR A 167 -10.04 17.33 -15.27
N SER A 168 -10.67 17.89 -16.30
CA SER A 168 -11.05 19.31 -16.36
C SER A 168 -12.47 19.45 -16.90
N ALA A 169 -13.30 20.26 -16.23
CA ALA A 169 -14.65 20.59 -16.68
C ALA A 169 -14.75 22.07 -17.08
N GLY A 170 -15.36 22.34 -18.23
CA GLY A 170 -15.73 23.70 -18.65
C GLY A 170 -17.14 24.06 -18.17
N SER A 171 -17.40 25.34 -17.92
CA SER A 171 -18.71 25.84 -17.51
C SER A 171 -19.78 25.64 -18.62
N GLY A 172 -20.51 24.52 -18.62
CA GLY A 172 -21.60 24.29 -19.57
C GLY A 172 -22.50 23.11 -19.22
N GLN A 173 -23.78 23.41 -18.92
CA GLN A 173 -25.01 22.57 -18.81
C GLN A 173 -25.00 21.18 -18.13
N HIS A 174 -23.86 20.63 -17.79
CA HIS A 174 -23.71 19.60 -16.77
C HIS A 174 -23.09 20.31 -15.57
N ALA A 175 -23.94 20.87 -14.70
CA ALA A 175 -23.48 21.34 -13.40
C ALA A 175 -22.72 20.19 -12.75
N ALA A 176 -21.41 20.35 -12.62
CA ALA A 176 -20.54 19.34 -12.04
C ALA A 176 -21.11 18.97 -10.67
N ALA A 177 -21.22 17.66 -10.40
CA ALA A 177 -21.32 17.22 -9.01
C ALA A 177 -20.22 17.95 -8.21
N PRO A 178 -20.45 18.26 -6.91
CA PRO A 178 -19.42 18.87 -6.09
C PRO A 178 -18.13 18.05 -6.24
N LEU A 179 -17.03 18.71 -6.60
CA LEU A 179 -15.77 18.01 -6.76
C LEU A 179 -15.28 17.63 -5.37
N GLU A 180 -15.00 16.34 -5.17
CA GLU A 180 -14.26 15.81 -4.02
C GLU A 180 -12.81 16.31 -4.12
N ALA A 181 -12.58 17.61 -3.94
CA ALA A 181 -11.28 18.25 -4.12
C ALA A 181 -11.19 19.56 -3.33
N LEU A 182 -10.06 19.79 -2.69
CA LEU A 182 -9.75 21.05 -2.01
C LEU A 182 -9.64 22.18 -3.06
N PRO A 183 -10.48 23.23 -3.02
CA PRO A 183 -10.32 24.38 -3.90
C PRO A 183 -9.09 25.19 -3.50
N LEU A 184 -8.18 25.41 -4.45
CA LEU A 184 -6.96 26.17 -4.22
C LEU A 184 -7.19 27.67 -4.43
N GLU A 185 -6.61 28.47 -3.55
CA GLU A 185 -6.66 29.94 -3.66
C GLU A 185 -5.85 30.42 -4.86
N ARG A 186 -6.40 31.37 -5.62
CA ARG A 186 -5.79 31.84 -6.88
C ARG A 186 -4.40 32.45 -6.69
N ASP A 187 -4.20 33.13 -5.56
CA ASP A 187 -2.93 33.76 -5.19
C ASP A 187 -2.02 32.80 -4.38
N GLY A 188 -2.46 31.56 -4.17
CA GLY A 188 -1.74 30.52 -3.44
C GLY A 188 -0.54 29.97 -4.23
N ALA A 189 0.51 29.60 -3.50
CA ALA A 189 1.73 29.06 -4.10
C ALA A 189 1.47 27.72 -4.83
N LEU A 190 0.61 26.86 -4.26
CA LEU A 190 0.25 25.59 -4.87
C LEU A 190 -0.58 25.78 -6.15
N PHE A 191 -1.52 26.73 -6.15
CA PHE A 191 -2.26 27.10 -7.36
C PHE A 191 -1.30 27.53 -8.48
N GLY A 192 -0.33 28.39 -8.18
CA GLY A 192 0.66 28.85 -9.17
C GLY A 192 1.52 27.73 -9.75
N ALA A 193 1.85 26.71 -8.94
CA ALA A 193 2.59 25.53 -9.38
C ALA A 193 1.76 24.62 -10.32
N LEU A 194 0.48 24.38 -10.00
CA LEU A 194 -0.39 23.48 -10.79
C LEU A 194 -1.03 24.16 -12.01
N CYS A 195 -1.26 25.47 -11.92
CA CYS A 195 -1.90 26.29 -12.95
C CYS A 195 -0.99 27.47 -13.32
N PRO A 196 0.13 27.25 -14.03
CA PRO A 196 0.90 28.36 -14.57
C PRO A 196 0.06 29.11 -15.63
N ILE A 197 -0.25 30.38 -15.34
CA ILE A 197 -1.00 31.25 -16.24
C ILE A 197 -0.01 32.09 -17.06
N GLY A 198 -0.03 31.93 -18.37
CA GLY A 198 0.80 32.74 -19.27
C GLY A 198 0.38 34.21 -19.29
N ALA A 199 1.31 35.13 -19.54
CA ALA A 199 1.10 36.58 -19.48
C ALA A 199 -0.06 37.14 -20.34
N SER A 200 -0.55 36.36 -21.32
CA SER A 200 -1.66 36.72 -22.22
C SER A 200 -2.84 35.72 -22.20
N SER A 201 -2.85 34.77 -21.27
CA SER A 201 -3.90 33.74 -21.14
C SER A 201 -4.69 33.93 -19.86
N SER A 202 -5.99 33.63 -19.88
CA SER A 202 -6.81 33.49 -18.67
C SER A 202 -6.95 32.04 -18.20
N ARG A 203 -6.36 31.09 -18.93
CA ARG A 203 -6.44 29.64 -18.70
C ARG A 203 -5.10 29.05 -18.25
N CYS A 204 -5.17 28.00 -17.43
CA CYS A 204 -4.01 27.21 -17.00
C CYS A 204 -3.34 26.49 -18.17
N ALA A 205 -2.02 26.41 -18.17
CA ALA A 205 -1.31 25.36 -18.91
C ALA A 205 -1.28 24.08 -18.06
N LEU A 206 -2.24 23.17 -18.29
CA LEU A 206 -2.39 21.93 -17.53
C LEU A 206 -1.30 20.92 -17.92
N LEU A 207 -0.46 20.55 -16.96
CA LEU A 207 0.54 19.49 -17.09
C LEU A 207 -0.05 18.17 -16.59
N SER A 208 0.29 17.06 -17.25
CA SER A 208 -0.21 15.73 -16.84
C SER A 208 0.29 15.32 -15.46
N THR A 209 1.50 15.76 -15.11
CA THR A 209 2.15 15.51 -13.82
C THR A 209 2.94 16.76 -13.41
N VAL A 210 2.83 17.15 -12.14
CA VAL A 210 3.60 18.26 -11.55
C VAL A 210 4.26 17.75 -10.27
N THR A 211 5.57 17.95 -10.12
CA THR A 211 6.31 17.67 -8.88
C THR A 211 6.79 18.99 -8.31
N LEU A 212 6.53 19.24 -7.02
CA LEU A 212 6.96 20.47 -6.36
C LEU A 212 8.49 20.48 -6.22
N ALA A 213 9.12 21.59 -6.64
CA ALA A 213 10.58 21.74 -6.62
C ALA A 213 11.13 22.25 -5.27
N HIS A 214 10.27 22.69 -4.36
CA HIS A 214 10.60 23.19 -3.03
C HIS A 214 9.33 23.21 -2.18
N ASP A 215 9.50 23.36 -0.86
CA ASP A 215 8.40 23.56 0.09
C ASP A 215 7.59 24.82 -0.23
N LEU A 216 6.26 24.70 -0.25
CA LEU A 216 5.32 25.79 -0.46
C LEU A 216 4.66 26.22 0.85
N ALA A 217 4.44 27.53 1.00
CA ALA A 217 3.62 28.05 2.09
C ALA A 217 2.14 27.74 1.83
N CYS A 218 1.41 27.34 2.87
CA CYS A 218 -0.03 27.10 2.77
C CYS A 218 -0.79 28.43 2.60
N ALA A 219 -1.90 28.38 1.87
CA ALA A 219 -2.86 29.48 1.72
C ALA A 219 -4.28 29.06 2.14
N ALA A 220 -4.93 29.88 2.97
CA ALA A 220 -6.32 29.70 3.43
C ALA A 220 -6.60 28.26 3.93
N ALA A 221 -7.55 27.55 3.31
CA ALA A 221 -7.96 26.19 3.69
C ALA A 221 -6.81 25.19 3.66
N GLU A 222 -5.78 25.38 2.82
CA GLU A 222 -4.57 24.54 2.81
C GLU A 222 -3.86 24.53 4.18
N CYS A 223 -4.07 25.57 4.99
CA CYS A 223 -3.46 25.67 6.31
C CYS A 223 -4.18 24.85 7.39
N ASP A 224 -5.46 24.54 7.18
CA ASP A 224 -6.34 23.91 8.18
C ASP A 224 -6.64 22.43 7.85
N VAL A 225 -6.29 21.98 6.64
CA VAL A 225 -6.43 20.58 6.22
C VAL A 225 -5.18 19.76 6.54
N SER A 226 -5.41 18.55 7.04
CA SER A 226 -4.35 17.58 7.35
C SER A 226 -4.22 16.49 6.28
N ASP A 227 -5.35 16.03 5.73
CA ASP A 227 -5.42 14.92 4.79
C ASP A 227 -5.95 15.41 3.42
N VAL A 228 -5.05 15.80 2.53
CA VAL A 228 -5.42 16.16 1.15
C VAL A 228 -5.18 14.97 0.24
N ARG A 229 -6.15 14.69 -0.62
CA ARG A 229 -6.06 13.64 -1.66
C ARG A 229 -6.18 14.19 -3.07
N THR A 230 -6.97 15.25 -3.20
CA THR A 230 -7.33 15.86 -4.48
C THR A 230 -7.47 17.36 -4.28
N VAL A 231 -7.03 18.12 -5.29
CA VAL A 231 -7.07 19.58 -5.29
C VAL A 231 -7.69 20.07 -6.60
N SER A 232 -8.35 21.22 -6.57
CA SER A 232 -8.93 21.84 -7.75
C SER A 232 -8.42 23.25 -7.96
N VAL A 233 -8.20 23.59 -9.24
CA VAL A 233 -7.83 24.93 -9.68
C VAL A 233 -8.89 25.44 -10.64
N GLU A 234 -9.37 26.65 -10.40
CA GLU A 234 -10.31 27.33 -11.30
C GLU A 234 -9.61 28.49 -12.00
N ALA A 235 -9.54 28.44 -13.33
CA ALA A 235 -9.02 29.54 -14.14
C ALA A 235 -9.73 29.63 -15.49
N GLY A 236 -10.11 30.85 -15.89
CA GLY A 236 -10.67 31.09 -17.21
C GLY A 236 -12.03 30.41 -17.48
N GLY A 237 -12.78 30.09 -16.42
CA GLY A 237 -14.06 29.37 -16.49
C GLY A 237 -13.94 27.85 -16.62
N GLU A 238 -12.74 27.31 -16.43
CA GLU A 238 -12.44 25.88 -16.40
C GLU A 238 -11.98 25.50 -15.00
N VAL A 239 -12.52 24.37 -14.49
CA VAL A 239 -12.07 23.76 -13.23
C VAL A 239 -11.27 22.52 -13.57
N ALA A 240 -10.01 22.49 -13.16
CA ALA A 240 -9.13 21.33 -13.32
C ALA A 240 -8.88 20.68 -11.96
N VAL A 241 -8.86 19.34 -11.94
CA VAL A 241 -8.67 18.51 -10.74
C VAL A 241 -7.37 17.75 -10.85
N PHE A 242 -6.59 17.78 -9.78
CA PHE A 242 -5.36 17.05 -9.62
C PHE A 242 -5.43 16.11 -8.42
N GLU A 243 -4.96 14.89 -8.60
CA GLU A 243 -4.71 13.92 -7.53
C GLU A 243 -3.34 14.21 -6.92
N TYR A 244 -3.27 14.35 -5.59
CA TYR A 244 -2.00 14.32 -4.87
C TYR A 244 -1.57 12.86 -4.68
N VAL A 245 -0.46 12.49 -5.30
CA VAL A 245 0.16 11.16 -5.16
C VAL A 245 0.88 11.13 -3.81
N ARG A 246 0.14 10.70 -2.79
CA ARG A 246 0.67 10.55 -1.42
C ARG A 246 1.81 9.52 -1.38
N PRO A 247 2.85 9.72 -0.55
CA PRO A 247 3.79 8.65 -0.23
C PRO A 247 3.09 7.40 0.30
N ALA A 248 3.58 6.22 -0.08
CA ALA A 248 3.07 4.97 0.44
C ALA A 248 3.16 4.94 1.98
N CYS A 249 2.05 4.60 2.64
CA CYS A 249 1.95 4.48 4.08
C CYS A 249 0.98 3.35 4.44
N VAL A 250 1.00 2.93 5.70
CA VAL A 250 0.17 1.84 6.21
C VAL A 250 -0.59 2.24 7.47
N GLU A 251 -1.69 1.55 7.74
CA GLU A 251 -2.42 1.59 9.00
C GLU A 251 -2.27 0.24 9.71
N LEU A 252 -2.41 0.21 11.03
CA LEU A 252 -2.39 -1.04 11.78
C LEU A 252 -3.80 -1.65 11.84
N ALA A 253 -3.89 -2.97 11.72
CA ALA A 253 -5.20 -3.64 11.65
C ALA A 253 -5.98 -3.58 12.95
N VAL A 254 -5.30 -3.63 14.10
CA VAL A 254 -5.93 -3.50 15.42
C VAL A 254 -5.55 -2.16 16.03
N PHE A 255 -6.53 -1.39 16.47
CA PHE A 255 -6.33 -0.04 16.99
C PHE A 255 -6.95 0.11 18.37
N ALA A 256 -6.31 0.92 19.21
CA ALA A 256 -6.80 1.25 20.56
C ALA A 256 -7.76 2.44 20.52
N ALA A 257 -8.56 2.58 21.58
CA ALA A 257 -9.48 3.71 21.77
C ALA A 257 -10.40 3.97 20.55
N ALA A 258 -10.82 2.89 19.88
CA ALA A 258 -11.67 2.96 18.71
C ALA A 258 -12.91 3.83 18.97
N LYS A 259 -13.23 4.69 18.00
CA LYS A 259 -14.45 5.50 18.01
C LYS A 259 -15.42 5.02 16.95
N ARG A 260 -16.70 5.21 17.22
CA ARG A 260 -17.76 4.82 16.29
C ARG A 260 -17.89 5.86 15.19
N ILE A 261 -18.14 5.39 13.99
CA ILE A 261 -18.50 6.20 12.84
C ILE A 261 -19.86 5.74 12.28
N ARG A 262 -20.63 6.67 11.73
CA ARG A 262 -21.95 6.40 11.15
C ARG A 262 -22.04 6.87 9.71
N GLU A 263 -22.64 6.05 8.86
CA GLU A 263 -23.04 6.45 7.52
C GLU A 263 -24.24 7.41 7.56
N HIS A 264 -24.31 8.36 6.62
CA HIS A 264 -25.42 9.31 6.59
C HIS A 264 -26.71 8.73 5.97
N HIS A 265 -26.60 7.87 4.95
CA HIS A 265 -27.77 7.32 4.23
C HIS A 265 -28.55 6.26 5.00
N SER A 266 -27.96 5.67 6.04
CA SER A 266 -28.55 4.62 6.87
C SER A 266 -28.43 5.00 8.34
N THR A 267 -29.57 5.05 9.05
CA THR A 267 -29.58 5.32 10.50
C THR A 267 -28.96 4.19 11.31
N ASP A 268 -28.71 3.04 10.67
CA ASP A 268 -28.34 1.79 11.33
C ASP A 268 -26.95 1.30 10.92
N SER A 269 -26.24 2.00 10.02
CA SER A 269 -24.89 1.62 9.56
C SER A 269 -23.80 2.20 10.47
N PHE A 270 -23.14 1.35 11.28
CA PHE A 270 -22.08 1.74 12.21
C PHE A 270 -20.84 0.87 12.05
N LEU A 271 -19.67 1.47 12.23
CA LEU A 271 -18.38 0.79 12.20
C LEU A 271 -17.42 1.40 13.26
N CYS A 272 -16.43 0.63 13.71
CA CYS A 272 -15.31 1.17 14.47
C CYS A 272 -14.24 1.74 13.52
N ALA A 273 -13.67 2.90 13.86
CA ALA A 273 -12.52 3.46 13.18
C ALA A 273 -11.44 3.91 14.17
N ASP A 274 -10.19 3.94 13.68
CA ASP A 274 -9.04 4.44 14.43
C ASP A 274 -9.14 5.97 14.56
N PRO A 275 -9.24 6.52 15.79
CA PRO A 275 -9.37 7.96 15.96
C PRO A 275 -8.17 8.76 15.45
N HIS A 276 -7.01 8.12 15.26
CA HIS A 276 -5.77 8.78 14.81
C HIS A 276 -5.63 8.85 13.27
N THR A 277 -6.52 8.23 12.51
CA THR A 277 -6.50 8.27 11.04
C THR A 277 -7.66 9.10 10.49
N ALA A 278 -7.47 9.67 9.30
CA ALA A 278 -8.49 10.46 8.62
C ALA A 278 -9.58 9.54 8.03
N SER A 279 -10.42 8.98 8.91
CA SER A 279 -11.37 7.91 8.58
C SER A 279 -12.80 8.41 8.31
N ALA A 280 -13.20 9.56 8.84
CA ALA A 280 -14.57 10.05 8.74
C ALA A 280 -14.68 11.58 8.72
N GLY A 281 -15.79 12.09 8.23
CA GLY A 281 -16.16 13.51 8.22
C GLY A 281 -16.61 14.02 9.59
N THR A 282 -16.81 15.33 9.69
CA THR A 282 -17.22 16.00 10.94
C THR A 282 -18.70 16.38 10.91
N ALA A 283 -19.46 15.89 11.89
CA ALA A 283 -20.86 16.26 12.12
C ALA A 283 -21.04 16.81 13.55
N CYS A 284 -21.54 18.05 13.65
CA CYS A 284 -21.64 18.76 14.91
C CYS A 284 -23.09 19.05 15.32
N CYS A 285 -23.43 18.74 16.57
CA CYS A 285 -24.75 18.90 17.15
C CYS A 285 -24.75 19.95 18.28
N ALA A 286 -25.85 20.70 18.43
CA ALA A 286 -25.94 21.64 19.54
C ALA A 286 -26.16 20.88 20.86
N ALA A 287 -25.62 21.41 21.96
CA ALA A 287 -25.76 20.78 23.27
C ALA A 287 -27.24 20.64 23.72
N ALA A 288 -28.12 21.53 23.25
CA ALA A 288 -29.56 21.49 23.55
C ALA A 288 -30.26 20.31 22.84
N ASP A 289 -29.79 19.92 21.65
CA ASP A 289 -30.37 18.84 20.84
C ASP A 289 -30.08 17.46 21.47
N LEU A 290 -29.01 17.38 22.27
CA LEU A 290 -28.65 16.19 23.05
C LEU A 290 -29.74 15.74 24.03
N ALA A 291 -30.62 16.65 24.45
CA ALA A 291 -31.66 16.37 25.45
C ALA A 291 -33.00 15.90 24.85
N VAL A 292 -33.24 16.16 23.55
CA VAL A 292 -34.58 16.02 22.94
C VAL A 292 -34.64 14.87 21.92
N GLY A 293 -33.49 14.40 21.43
CA GLY A 293 -33.40 13.24 20.53
C GLY A 293 -33.66 13.54 19.04
N ASP A 294 -34.03 14.76 18.70
CA ASP A 294 -34.07 15.28 17.33
C ASP A 294 -32.75 16.04 17.08
N PHE A 295 -31.86 15.49 16.22
CA PHE A 295 -30.56 16.08 15.95
C PHE A 295 -30.53 16.78 14.60
N GLU A 296 -30.40 18.10 14.60
CA GLU A 296 -29.94 18.84 13.42
C GLU A 296 -28.41 18.87 13.41
N ALA A 297 -27.80 17.83 12.83
CA ALA A 297 -26.37 17.81 12.64
C ALA A 297 -25.95 18.84 11.59
N ALA A 298 -25.06 19.75 11.98
CA ALA A 298 -24.41 20.67 11.06
C ALA A 298 -23.07 20.04 10.62
N PRO A 299 -22.91 19.68 9.35
CA PRO A 299 -21.62 19.20 8.85
C PRO A 299 -20.61 20.36 8.85
N VAL A 300 -19.36 20.06 9.19
CA VAL A 300 -18.25 21.03 9.17
C VAL A 300 -17.10 20.45 8.35
N CYS A 301 -16.75 21.12 7.25
CA CYS A 301 -15.69 20.69 6.35
C CYS A 301 -15.00 21.91 5.72
N ALA A 302 -13.75 21.74 5.32
CA ALA A 302 -12.99 22.67 4.49
C ALA A 302 -13.31 22.46 3.00
N TYR A 303 -13.62 21.22 2.60
CA TYR A 303 -14.05 20.88 1.24
C TYR A 303 -14.96 19.64 1.22
N HIS A 304 -15.58 19.38 0.07
CA HIS A 304 -16.52 18.28 -0.11
C HIS A 304 -15.88 16.92 0.24
N GLN A 305 -16.54 16.17 1.11
CA GLN A 305 -16.17 14.85 1.61
C GLN A 305 -14.83 14.77 2.33
N GLU A 306 -14.35 15.88 2.90
CA GLU A 306 -13.14 15.86 3.71
C GLU A 306 -13.22 14.84 4.86
N LEU A 307 -12.18 14.02 4.97
CA LEU A 307 -12.00 13.09 6.09
C LEU A 307 -10.97 13.66 7.06
N VAL A 308 -11.23 13.52 8.36
CA VAL A 308 -10.39 14.04 9.44
C VAL A 308 -10.22 12.99 10.53
N THR A 309 -9.25 13.21 11.42
CA THR A 309 -9.12 12.42 12.66
C THR A 309 -10.27 12.76 13.62
N ALA A 310 -10.50 11.90 14.62
CA ALA A 310 -11.56 12.16 15.59
C ALA A 310 -11.28 13.42 16.42
N ASP A 311 -10.03 13.65 16.81
CA ASP A 311 -9.61 14.84 17.57
C ASP A 311 -9.81 16.13 16.77
N GLU A 312 -9.55 16.10 15.46
CA GLU A 312 -9.79 17.24 14.58
C GLU A 312 -11.29 17.51 14.42
N ALA A 313 -12.11 16.46 14.32
CA ALA A 313 -13.56 16.59 14.27
C ALA A 313 -14.12 17.24 15.56
N GLU A 314 -13.63 16.81 16.73
CA GLU A 314 -13.98 17.41 18.02
C GLU A 314 -13.57 18.88 18.09
N ARG A 315 -12.34 19.19 17.69
CA ARG A 315 -11.81 20.55 17.65
C ARG A 315 -12.66 21.47 16.78
N ARG A 316 -13.10 20.99 15.61
CA ARG A 316 -13.96 21.74 14.69
C ARG A 316 -15.35 21.97 15.25
N CYS A 317 -15.95 20.97 15.89
CA CYS A 317 -17.24 21.17 16.56
C CYS A 317 -17.13 22.18 17.70
N ALA A 318 -16.08 22.09 18.51
CA ALA A 318 -15.83 23.06 19.58
C ALA A 318 -15.67 24.49 19.04
N ALA A 319 -15.00 24.66 17.89
CA ALA A 319 -14.80 25.97 17.25
C ALA A 319 -16.11 26.66 16.83
N VAL A 320 -17.16 25.89 16.51
CA VAL A 320 -18.50 26.41 16.21
C VAL A 320 -19.45 26.37 17.41
N GLY A 321 -18.94 26.14 18.62
CA GLY A 321 -19.72 26.09 19.85
C GLY A 321 -20.66 24.88 19.95
N LYS A 322 -20.34 23.79 19.24
CA LYS A 322 -21.09 22.54 19.20
C LYS A 322 -20.24 21.37 19.72
N LEU A 323 -20.85 20.20 19.81
CA LEU A 323 -20.19 18.95 20.18
C LEU A 323 -20.28 17.95 19.03
N LEU A 324 -19.42 16.93 19.04
CA LEU A 324 -19.64 15.78 18.17
C LEU A 324 -21.01 15.18 18.47
N CYS A 325 -21.71 14.81 17.41
CA CYS A 325 -23.03 14.21 17.55
C CYS A 325 -22.92 12.82 18.20
N PRO A 326 -23.64 12.53 19.29
CA PRO A 326 -23.58 11.21 19.95
C PRO A 326 -24.35 10.13 19.19
N TRP A 327 -25.28 10.52 18.30
CA TRP A 327 -26.24 9.72 17.53
C TRP A 327 -26.71 8.41 18.19
N HIS A 328 -27.97 8.35 18.63
CA HIS A 328 -28.58 7.08 19.08
C HIS A 328 -29.28 6.34 17.92
N GLU A 329 -29.49 5.03 18.09
CA GLU A 329 -30.27 4.20 17.17
C GLU A 329 -31.67 4.79 16.94
N GLY A 330 -32.05 5.04 15.68
CA GLY A 330 -33.35 5.60 15.32
C GLY A 330 -33.43 7.13 15.22
N ALA A 331 -32.32 7.86 15.41
CA ALA A 331 -32.25 9.29 15.15
C ALA A 331 -32.57 9.61 13.67
N THR A 332 -33.57 10.45 13.43
CA THR A 332 -33.98 10.87 12.08
C THR A 332 -32.96 11.79 11.43
N LYS A 333 -32.98 11.78 10.09
CA LYS A 333 -32.03 12.44 9.17
C LYS A 333 -31.56 13.81 9.64
N ALA A 334 -30.28 14.09 9.46
CA ALA A 334 -29.81 15.48 9.38
C ALA A 334 -30.52 16.13 8.19
N GLU A 335 -31.49 17.01 8.44
CA GLU A 335 -31.99 17.89 7.40
C GLU A 335 -30.87 18.88 7.05
N GLY A 336 -30.32 18.75 5.84
CA GLY A 336 -29.48 19.79 5.24
C GLY A 336 -27.97 19.56 5.24
N ASP A 337 -27.49 18.44 4.70
CA ASP A 337 -26.11 18.38 4.16
C ASP A 337 -25.99 19.25 2.90
N VAL A 338 -26.12 20.56 3.07
CA VAL A 338 -25.92 21.56 2.02
C VAL A 338 -24.48 22.03 2.11
N GLY A 339 -23.53 21.19 1.66
CA GLY A 339 -22.16 21.65 1.40
C GLY A 339 -21.07 20.60 1.50
N CYS A 340 -21.12 19.70 2.48
CA CYS A 340 -20.01 18.78 2.75
C CYS A 340 -20.13 17.43 2.04
N GLY A 341 -21.33 16.99 1.63
CA GLY A 341 -21.49 15.73 0.87
C GLY A 341 -21.17 14.47 1.67
N PHE A 342 -21.33 14.56 2.99
CA PHE A 342 -21.24 13.41 3.87
C PHE A 342 -22.43 12.48 3.73
N ASP A 343 -23.40 12.79 2.86
CA ASP A 343 -24.42 11.85 2.41
C ASP A 343 -23.82 10.49 2.00
N LYS A 344 -22.67 10.49 1.30
CA LYS A 344 -21.95 9.27 0.87
C LYS A 344 -20.70 8.92 1.68
N ALA A 345 -20.56 9.46 2.89
CA ALA A 345 -19.40 9.23 3.74
C ALA A 345 -19.81 8.88 5.17
N PHE A 346 -18.87 8.34 5.94
CA PHE A 346 -19.02 8.19 7.37
C PHE A 346 -18.73 9.51 8.09
N THR A 347 -19.38 9.72 9.23
CA THR A 347 -19.11 10.84 10.15
C THR A 347 -18.76 10.33 11.54
N TRP A 348 -17.87 11.06 12.22
CA TRP A 348 -17.47 10.73 13.60
C TRP A 348 -18.62 10.88 14.58
N MET A 349 -18.65 9.98 15.56
CA MET A 349 -19.59 10.01 16.68
C MET A 349 -18.87 10.21 18.01
N ASP A 350 -19.53 10.87 18.95
CA ASP A 350 -19.13 10.85 20.37
C ASP A 350 -19.59 9.54 21.04
N ALA A 351 -19.10 8.41 20.53
CA ALA A 351 -19.44 7.10 21.05
C ALA A 351 -18.24 6.14 20.95
N PRO A 352 -17.96 5.37 22.02
CA PRO A 352 -16.90 4.38 21.99
C PRO A 352 -17.29 3.21 21.08
N CYS A 353 -16.24 2.54 20.59
CA CYS A 353 -16.32 1.30 19.84
C CYS A 353 -15.25 0.34 20.38
N THR A 354 -15.51 -0.96 20.34
CA THR A 354 -14.57 -1.99 20.78
C THR A 354 -14.17 -2.84 19.60
N VAL A 355 -12.87 -3.00 19.38
CA VAL A 355 -12.33 -3.97 18.44
C VAL A 355 -11.95 -5.21 19.23
N ARG A 356 -12.48 -6.37 18.81
CA ARG A 356 -12.17 -7.71 19.33
C ARG A 356 -11.62 -8.55 18.19
N VAL A 357 -11.08 -9.73 18.50
CA VAL A 357 -10.63 -10.69 17.48
C VAL A 357 -11.32 -12.03 17.66
N GLN A 358 -11.67 -12.67 16.55
CA GLN A 358 -12.11 -14.06 16.54
C GLN A 358 -11.00 -14.96 15.99
N VAL A 359 -10.53 -15.89 16.82
CA VAL A 359 -9.45 -16.83 16.52
C VAL A 359 -10.03 -18.17 16.08
N ARG A 360 -9.62 -18.66 14.92
CA ARG A 360 -10.00 -19.97 14.37
C ARG A 360 -9.04 -21.07 14.85
N PRO A 361 -9.41 -22.36 14.74
CA PRO A 361 -8.52 -23.48 15.09
C PRO A 361 -7.16 -23.47 14.38
N SER A 362 -7.08 -22.85 13.19
CA SER A 362 -5.85 -22.69 12.42
C SER A 362 -4.96 -21.53 12.89
N GLY A 363 -5.40 -20.72 13.85
CA GLY A 363 -4.71 -19.50 14.28
C GLY A 363 -5.02 -18.27 13.40
N LEU A 364 -5.84 -18.42 12.37
CA LEU A 364 -6.36 -17.29 11.57
C LEU A 364 -7.26 -16.38 12.41
N LEU A 365 -7.19 -15.08 12.13
CA LEU A 365 -8.00 -14.06 12.79
C LEU A 365 -9.03 -13.45 11.86
N SER A 366 -10.21 -13.12 12.38
CA SER A 366 -11.09 -12.09 11.84
C SER A 366 -11.32 -11.00 12.88
N LEU A 367 -11.54 -9.77 12.42
CA LEU A 367 -11.85 -8.64 13.30
C LEU A 367 -13.34 -8.63 13.65
N VAL A 368 -13.66 -8.30 14.90
CA VAL A 368 -15.02 -8.15 15.39
C VAL A 368 -15.17 -6.74 15.95
N HIS A 369 -16.03 -5.92 15.33
CA HIS A 369 -16.30 -4.55 15.78
C HIS A 369 -17.60 -4.53 16.59
N GLU A 370 -17.56 -3.99 17.81
CA GLU A 370 -18.69 -3.96 18.73
C GLU A 370 -18.96 -2.54 19.28
N PRO A 371 -20.14 -1.95 19.03
CA PRO A 371 -21.16 -2.39 18.08
C PRO A 371 -20.77 -2.04 16.64
N SER A 372 -21.12 -2.92 15.71
CA SER A 372 -21.05 -2.72 14.26
C SER A 372 -22.23 -3.41 13.61
N THR A 373 -22.74 -2.84 12.53
CA THR A 373 -23.77 -3.46 11.68
C THR A 373 -23.19 -3.99 10.37
N ASP A 374 -21.90 -3.73 10.12
CA ASP A 374 -21.16 -4.35 9.03
C ASP A 374 -20.82 -5.81 9.35
N ALA A 375 -21.41 -6.74 8.58
CA ALA A 375 -21.19 -8.18 8.72
C ALA A 375 -19.74 -8.62 8.42
N HIS A 376 -18.96 -7.84 7.66
CA HIS A 376 -17.55 -8.13 7.40
C HIS A 376 -16.70 -8.06 8.67
N PHE A 377 -17.13 -7.29 9.66
CA PHE A 377 -16.54 -7.17 11.00
C PHE A 377 -17.43 -7.79 12.09
N GLY A 378 -18.32 -8.71 11.69
CA GLY A 378 -19.17 -9.45 12.61
C GLY A 378 -18.55 -10.77 13.07
N VAL A 379 -19.07 -11.30 14.16
CA VAL A 379 -18.76 -12.67 14.60
C VAL A 379 -19.15 -13.67 13.52
N GLY A 380 -18.23 -14.57 13.17
CA GLY A 380 -18.38 -15.55 12.10
C GLY A 380 -17.95 -15.05 10.72
N SER A 381 -17.41 -13.83 10.62
CA SER A 381 -16.86 -13.31 9.36
C SER A 381 -15.76 -14.21 8.80
N ASN A 382 -15.81 -14.44 7.49
CA ASN A 382 -14.81 -15.19 6.73
C ASN A 382 -13.73 -14.29 6.13
N ASN A 383 -13.75 -12.98 6.39
CA ASN A 383 -12.62 -12.10 6.12
C ASN A 383 -11.50 -12.37 7.14
N THR A 384 -10.74 -13.43 6.88
CA THR A 384 -9.67 -13.88 7.75
C THR A 384 -8.30 -13.52 7.23
N PHE A 385 -7.35 -13.31 8.13
CA PHE A 385 -5.96 -13.07 7.80
C PHE A 385 -5.03 -13.74 8.81
N ARG A 386 -3.79 -13.98 8.40
CA ARG A 386 -2.75 -14.59 9.23
C ARG A 386 -2.06 -13.56 10.10
N VAL A 387 -1.64 -14.00 11.29
CA VAL A 387 -0.77 -13.22 12.18
C VAL A 387 0.40 -14.04 12.69
N ARG A 388 1.47 -13.34 13.07
CA ARG A 388 2.62 -13.94 13.76
C ARG A 388 2.36 -13.97 15.25
N TRP A 389 1.83 -15.09 15.73
CA TRP A 389 1.68 -15.37 17.15
C TRP A 389 3.04 -15.48 17.83
N GLN A 390 3.16 -14.86 19.00
CA GLN A 390 4.32 -15.07 19.87
C GLN A 390 4.28 -16.50 20.41
N ASP A 391 5.47 -17.12 20.48
CA ASP A 391 5.67 -18.50 20.95
C ASP A 391 4.83 -19.57 20.20
N ASP A 392 4.38 -19.27 18.98
CA ASP A 392 3.48 -20.12 18.18
C ASP A 392 2.21 -20.53 18.95
N ALA A 393 1.74 -19.68 19.87
CA ALA A 393 0.66 -19.97 20.78
C ALA A 393 -0.53 -19.01 20.58
N PHE A 394 -1.75 -19.56 20.49
CA PHE A 394 -2.98 -18.80 20.30
C PHE A 394 -4.17 -19.40 21.07
N PRO A 395 -5.23 -18.62 21.31
CA PRO A 395 -6.46 -19.12 21.93
C PRO A 395 -7.06 -20.29 21.16
N ALA A 396 -7.30 -21.41 21.85
CA ALA A 396 -7.92 -22.60 21.27
C ALA A 396 -9.20 -22.96 22.03
N ALA A 397 -10.31 -23.12 21.29
CA ALA A 397 -11.62 -23.46 21.86
C ALA A 397 -11.58 -24.77 22.66
N ALA A 398 -10.83 -25.76 22.17
CA ALA A 398 -10.63 -27.04 22.87
C ALA A 398 -9.93 -26.90 24.24
N ALA A 399 -9.16 -25.83 24.44
CA ALA A 399 -8.52 -25.49 25.70
C ALA A 399 -9.32 -24.44 26.52
N GLY A 400 -10.55 -24.12 26.09
CA GLY A 400 -11.41 -23.13 26.72
C GLY A 400 -11.06 -21.67 26.43
N CYS A 401 -10.26 -21.39 25.37
CA CYS A 401 -9.80 -20.08 24.91
C CYS A 401 -8.90 -19.27 25.87
N GLY A 402 -9.06 -19.42 27.19
CA GLY A 402 -8.36 -18.64 28.20
C GLY A 402 -9.20 -17.50 28.78
N VAL A 403 -8.58 -16.69 29.63
CA VAL A 403 -9.25 -15.54 30.28
C VAL A 403 -9.49 -14.43 29.25
N GLY A 404 -10.61 -13.71 29.34
CA GLY A 404 -10.93 -12.62 28.41
C GLY A 404 -11.28 -13.09 26.99
N CYS A 405 -11.56 -14.38 26.82
CA CYS A 405 -12.03 -14.98 25.59
C CYS A 405 -13.27 -15.83 25.82
N ASP A 406 -14.25 -15.69 24.94
CA ASP A 406 -15.47 -16.49 24.90
C ASP A 406 -15.32 -17.63 23.89
N VAL A 407 -15.72 -18.85 24.27
CA VAL A 407 -15.76 -19.99 23.36
C VAL A 407 -17.01 -19.89 22.49
N LEU A 408 -16.83 -19.88 21.17
CA LEU A 408 -17.92 -19.91 20.20
C LEU A 408 -17.69 -21.02 19.17
N GLY A 409 -18.38 -22.15 19.35
CA GLY A 409 -18.18 -23.33 18.53
C GLY A 409 -16.75 -23.86 18.68
N ASP A 410 -16.00 -23.88 17.59
CA ASP A 410 -14.57 -24.22 17.53
C ASP A 410 -13.65 -22.98 17.51
N THR A 411 -14.20 -21.78 17.64
CA THR A 411 -13.47 -20.50 17.65
C THR A 411 -13.45 -19.83 19.03
N CYS A 412 -12.57 -18.84 19.17
CA CYS A 412 -12.45 -18.01 20.37
C CYS A 412 -12.68 -16.54 20.02
N VAL A 413 -13.64 -15.86 20.64
CA VAL A 413 -13.80 -14.41 20.51
C VAL A 413 -13.16 -13.74 21.72
N CYS A 414 -12.15 -12.92 21.49
CA CYS A 414 -11.27 -12.41 22.55
C CYS A 414 -11.21 -10.89 22.59
N GLU A 415 -11.15 -10.36 23.81
CA GLU A 415 -10.72 -8.98 24.04
C GLU A 415 -9.25 -8.80 23.65
N VAL A 416 -8.94 -7.62 23.14
CA VAL A 416 -7.57 -7.24 22.76
C VAL A 416 -7.12 -5.95 23.43
N VAL A 417 -5.81 -5.86 23.67
CA VAL A 417 -5.15 -4.65 24.15
C VAL A 417 -3.96 -4.38 23.24
N VAL A 418 -3.94 -3.21 22.61
CA VAL A 418 -2.79 -2.77 21.79
C VAL A 418 -1.79 -2.07 22.70
N ARG A 419 -0.54 -2.49 22.65
CA ARG A 419 0.59 -1.83 23.30
C ARG A 419 1.60 -1.35 22.27
N THR A 420 2.01 -0.10 22.38
CA THR A 420 3.19 0.42 21.69
C THR A 420 4.34 0.57 22.66
N SER A 421 5.57 0.40 22.15
CA SER A 421 6.78 0.63 22.93
C SER A 421 7.97 0.91 22.03
N ALA A 422 8.97 1.60 22.57
CA ALA A 422 10.28 1.76 21.95
C ALA A 422 11.19 0.58 22.34
N PRO A 423 11.63 -0.28 21.39
CA PRO A 423 12.51 -1.41 21.71
C PRO A 423 13.91 -0.97 22.12
N PHE A 424 14.38 0.18 21.63
CA PHE A 424 15.69 0.73 21.96
C PHE A 424 15.55 2.00 22.78
N ASP A 425 16.28 2.09 23.89
CA ASP A 425 16.28 3.21 24.84
C ASP A 425 17.53 4.11 24.73
N GLY A 426 18.47 3.75 23.85
CA GLY A 426 19.72 4.46 23.65
C GLY A 426 20.80 4.16 24.69
N LEU A 427 20.58 3.18 25.58
CA LEU A 427 21.54 2.80 26.63
C LEU A 427 22.41 1.58 26.25
N LEU A 428 21.91 0.72 25.36
CA LEU A 428 22.59 -0.50 24.92
C LEU A 428 23.07 -0.38 23.46
N GLU A 429 24.13 -1.12 23.14
CA GLU A 429 24.59 -1.30 21.76
C GLU A 429 23.55 -2.13 20.99
N VAL A 430 23.14 -1.65 19.82
CA VAL A 430 22.11 -2.27 18.99
C VAL A 430 22.77 -2.87 17.76
N THR A 431 22.60 -4.16 17.50
CA THR A 431 23.19 -4.81 16.33
C THR A 431 22.35 -4.61 15.04
N PRO A 432 22.95 -4.75 13.85
CA PRO A 432 22.20 -4.72 12.59
C PRO A 432 21.07 -5.76 12.55
N THR A 433 21.31 -6.96 13.10
CA THR A 433 20.31 -8.02 13.15
C THR A 433 19.12 -7.65 14.03
N GLU A 434 19.37 -7.06 15.21
CA GLU A 434 18.28 -6.59 16.09
C GLU A 434 17.46 -5.47 15.44
N LEU A 435 18.09 -4.55 14.70
CA LEU A 435 17.37 -3.53 13.93
C LEU A 435 16.42 -4.16 12.91
N ASP A 436 16.90 -5.12 12.12
CA ASP A 436 16.10 -5.76 11.08
C ASP A 436 15.00 -6.67 11.64
N GLU A 437 15.25 -7.31 12.79
CA GLU A 437 14.27 -8.18 13.44
C GLU A 437 13.15 -7.39 14.13
N LEU A 438 13.51 -6.34 14.89
CA LEU A 438 12.57 -5.60 15.74
C LEU A 438 11.92 -4.42 15.00
N LEU A 439 12.66 -3.65 14.19
CA LEU A 439 12.12 -2.45 13.54
C LEU A 439 11.45 -2.78 12.22
N ARG A 440 10.13 -2.95 12.30
CA ARG A 440 9.29 -3.30 11.14
C ARG A 440 8.39 -2.17 10.66
N ILE A 441 8.25 -1.11 11.43
CA ILE A 441 7.43 0.05 11.08
C ILE A 441 8.36 1.11 10.49
N GLY A 442 8.02 1.66 9.33
CA GLY A 442 8.81 2.70 8.67
C GLY A 442 8.64 4.07 9.30
N ALA A 443 9.42 5.02 8.80
CA ALA A 443 9.27 6.45 9.06
C ALA A 443 9.49 7.23 7.75
N ALA A 444 8.96 8.46 7.66
CA ALA A 444 9.38 9.34 6.57
C ALA A 444 10.83 9.84 6.82
N PRO A 445 11.56 10.26 5.77
CA PRO A 445 12.87 10.86 5.95
C PRO A 445 12.81 12.05 6.94
N PRO A 446 13.78 12.20 7.86
CA PRO A 446 13.80 13.27 8.86
C PRO A 446 13.63 14.69 8.28
N ASP A 447 14.25 14.95 7.12
CA ASP A 447 14.17 16.24 6.42
C ASP A 447 12.72 16.62 6.04
N ALA A 448 11.85 15.63 5.83
CA ALA A 448 10.44 15.86 5.50
C ALA A 448 9.65 16.49 6.65
N TYR A 449 10.14 16.35 7.89
CA TYR A 449 9.56 16.95 9.09
C TYR A 449 10.14 18.34 9.41
N GLY A 450 10.97 18.91 8.53
CA GLY A 450 11.65 20.19 8.77
C GLY A 450 12.63 20.09 9.95
N ALA A 451 12.64 21.09 10.83
CA ALA A 451 13.55 21.14 11.97
C ALA A 451 13.13 20.27 13.18
N ALA A 452 12.12 19.40 13.02
CA ALA A 452 11.59 18.58 14.11
C ALA A 452 12.52 17.44 14.53
N TYR A 453 13.47 17.05 13.69
CA TYR A 453 14.42 15.99 13.99
C TYR A 453 15.86 16.51 13.91
N ARG A 454 16.70 15.99 14.79
CA ARG A 454 18.14 16.22 14.78
C ARG A 454 18.89 14.90 14.76
N GLN A 455 20.04 14.87 14.09
CA GLN A 455 20.90 13.70 14.11
C GLN A 455 21.46 13.51 15.53
N CYS A 456 21.34 12.30 16.04
CA CYS A 456 21.86 11.92 17.34
C CYS A 456 23.39 11.90 17.33
N THR A 457 24.00 12.41 18.41
CA THR A 457 25.46 12.48 18.59
C THR A 457 25.94 11.80 19.88
N SER A 458 25.06 11.02 20.52
CA SER A 458 25.42 10.25 21.72
C SER A 458 26.40 9.14 21.37
N ALA A 459 27.12 8.63 22.38
CA ALA A 459 28.05 7.51 22.21
C ALA A 459 27.37 6.25 21.63
N ALA A 460 26.09 6.01 21.95
CA ALA A 460 25.30 4.92 21.38
C ALA A 460 25.11 5.11 19.86
N CYS A 461 24.83 6.34 19.42
CA CYS A 461 24.69 6.67 18.00
C CYS A 461 26.02 6.60 17.24
N GLU A 462 27.13 7.01 17.87
CA GLU A 462 28.47 6.88 17.29
C GLU A 462 28.86 5.40 17.10
N ALA A 463 28.49 4.51 18.02
CA ALA A 463 28.73 3.08 17.90
C ALA A 463 28.00 2.44 16.70
N MET A 464 26.85 2.98 16.31
CA MET A 464 26.06 2.51 15.17
C MET A 464 26.45 3.13 13.82
N ALA A 465 27.29 4.17 13.79
CA ALA A 465 27.54 4.99 12.59
C ALA A 465 28.05 4.20 11.36
N GLY A 466 28.57 2.98 11.55
CA GLY A 466 28.99 2.10 10.46
C GLY A 466 27.84 1.42 9.69
N TYR A 467 26.63 1.35 10.25
CA TYR A 467 25.48 0.66 9.64
C TYR A 467 24.13 1.35 9.85
N ALA A 468 23.99 2.27 10.80
CA ALA A 468 22.77 3.04 11.00
C ALA A 468 23.07 4.50 11.41
N ARG A 469 22.19 5.42 10.99
CA ARG A 469 22.17 6.81 11.49
C ARG A 469 20.88 7.04 12.24
N VAL A 470 20.95 7.66 13.41
CA VAL A 470 19.80 7.82 14.31
C VAL A 470 19.39 9.29 14.38
N TRP A 471 18.08 9.54 14.36
CA TRP A 471 17.48 10.86 14.45
C TRP A 471 16.47 10.90 15.59
N VAL A 472 16.54 11.94 16.41
CA VAL A 472 15.69 12.12 17.60
C VAL A 472 14.85 13.39 17.47
N ALA A 473 13.62 13.35 17.99
CA ALA A 473 12.62 14.41 17.82
C ALA A 473 12.75 15.55 18.86
N ASP A 474 13.28 15.27 20.05
CA ASP A 474 13.33 16.24 21.15
C ASP A 474 14.77 16.72 21.45
N GLU A 475 14.90 17.75 22.31
CA GLU A 475 16.20 18.34 22.72
C GLU A 475 17.12 17.35 23.47
N GLY A 476 16.61 16.19 23.92
CA GLY A 476 17.39 15.12 24.57
C GLY A 476 17.79 13.99 23.62
N ASP A 477 18.83 13.23 23.97
CA ASP A 477 19.30 12.06 23.20
C ASP A 477 18.60 10.74 23.60
N ALA A 478 17.51 10.81 24.36
CA ALA A 478 16.74 9.64 24.75
C ALA A 478 15.99 9.09 23.54
N PHE A 479 16.05 7.76 23.37
CA PHE A 479 15.28 7.12 22.30
C PHE A 479 13.84 6.90 22.77
N ASP A 480 12.91 7.22 21.90
CA ASP A 480 11.47 7.05 22.07
C ASP A 480 10.85 6.45 20.81
N GLU A 481 9.52 6.28 20.78
CA GLU A 481 8.80 5.71 19.63
C GLU A 481 8.88 6.58 18.36
N ARG A 482 9.28 7.86 18.47
CA ARG A 482 9.47 8.76 17.33
C ARG A 482 10.88 8.68 16.76
N THR A 483 11.82 8.04 17.46
CA THR A 483 13.22 7.95 17.02
C THR A 483 13.32 7.22 15.68
N ILE A 484 14.05 7.80 14.73
CA ILE A 484 14.17 7.29 13.36
C ILE A 484 15.56 6.70 13.14
N PHE A 485 15.61 5.46 12.68
CA PHE A 485 16.82 4.76 12.25
C PHE A 485 16.89 4.76 10.72
N GLN A 486 17.92 5.40 10.17
CA GLN A 486 18.27 5.31 8.76
C GLN A 486 19.26 4.16 8.56
N VAL A 487 18.88 3.16 7.79
CA VAL A 487 19.69 1.98 7.44
C VAL A 487 19.78 1.82 5.92
N GLU A 488 20.78 1.09 5.44
CA GLU A 488 20.88 0.72 4.02
C GLU A 488 20.16 -0.61 3.78
N ARG A 489 19.20 -0.64 2.84
CA ARG A 489 18.54 -1.86 2.37
C ARG A 489 18.57 -1.91 0.85
N ASN A 490 19.18 -2.94 0.27
CA ASN A 490 19.29 -3.11 -1.19
C ASN A 490 19.89 -1.90 -1.94
N GLY A 491 20.83 -1.18 -1.32
CA GLY A 491 21.47 0.00 -1.89
C GLY A 491 20.63 1.28 -1.84
N THR A 492 19.51 1.27 -1.11
CA THR A 492 18.71 2.46 -0.82
C THR A 492 18.60 2.71 0.68
N ALA A 493 18.49 3.98 1.06
CA ALA A 493 18.24 4.34 2.45
C ALA A 493 16.78 3.98 2.83
N ALA A 494 16.63 3.15 3.85
CA ALA A 494 15.36 2.86 4.51
C ALA A 494 15.32 3.59 5.85
N TYR A 495 14.15 4.12 6.19
CA TYR A 495 13.92 4.85 7.44
C TYR A 495 12.92 4.05 8.27
N LEU A 496 13.33 3.67 9.48
CA LEU A 496 12.58 2.81 10.38
C LEU A 496 12.26 3.57 11.66
N SER A 497 11.03 3.46 12.12
CA SER A 497 10.60 3.99 13.41
C SER A 497 11.01 3.04 14.53
N ASN A 498 11.46 3.58 15.66
CA ASN A 498 11.74 2.86 16.90
C ASN A 498 10.45 2.43 17.61
N MET A 499 9.54 1.78 16.90
CA MET A 499 8.21 1.46 17.40
C MET A 499 7.88 -0.01 17.19
N LEU A 500 7.53 -0.68 18.29
CA LEU A 500 6.85 -1.96 18.29
C LEU A 500 5.37 -1.74 18.58
N SER A 501 4.49 -2.41 17.83
CA SER A 501 3.06 -2.53 18.16
C SER A 501 2.70 -3.99 18.35
N VAL A 502 2.28 -4.33 19.56
CA VAL A 502 1.91 -5.69 19.96
C VAL A 502 0.44 -5.69 20.37
N VAL A 503 -0.30 -6.68 19.88
CA VAL A 503 -1.69 -6.93 20.27
C VAL A 503 -1.70 -8.06 21.28
N GLU A 504 -2.05 -7.77 22.52
CA GLU A 504 -2.32 -8.77 23.55
C GLU A 504 -3.75 -9.30 23.38
N VAL A 505 -3.93 -10.61 23.48
CA VAL A 505 -5.19 -11.32 23.29
C VAL A 505 -5.48 -12.16 24.52
N GLY A 506 -6.63 -11.91 25.17
CA GLY A 506 -7.05 -12.66 26.35
C GLY A 506 -6.03 -12.64 27.51
N GLY A 507 -5.19 -11.59 27.58
CA GLY A 507 -4.17 -11.42 28.62
C GLY A 507 -3.08 -12.50 28.69
N ARG A 508 -3.00 -13.40 27.71
CA ARG A 508 -2.03 -14.52 27.69
C ARG A 508 -1.29 -14.66 26.37
N PHE A 509 -1.98 -14.39 25.26
CA PHE A 509 -1.41 -14.54 23.93
C PHE A 509 -1.09 -13.17 23.36
N ALA A 510 -0.19 -13.11 22.41
CA ALA A 510 0.12 -11.86 21.74
C ALA A 510 0.58 -12.12 20.31
N PHE A 511 0.41 -11.11 19.46
CA PHE A 511 0.96 -11.11 18.11
C PHE A 511 1.40 -9.70 17.72
N ARG A 512 2.29 -9.60 16.74
CA ARG A 512 2.71 -8.32 16.17
C ARG A 512 1.56 -7.70 15.38
N ASN A 513 1.22 -6.44 15.64
CA ASN A 513 0.12 -5.76 14.96
C ASN A 513 0.40 -5.63 13.45
N PRO A 514 -0.43 -6.22 12.57
CA PRO A 514 -0.13 -6.29 11.15
C PRO A 514 -0.47 -4.97 10.43
N PRO A 515 0.42 -4.45 9.56
CA PRO A 515 0.14 -3.29 8.73
C PRO A 515 -0.74 -3.65 7.52
N ARG A 516 -1.54 -2.67 7.08
CA ARG A 516 -2.38 -2.71 5.87
C ARG A 516 -2.29 -1.38 5.12
N PHE A 517 -2.33 -1.42 3.79
CA PHE A 517 -2.31 -0.20 2.98
C PHE A 517 -3.68 0.46 2.87
N LEU A 518 -4.74 -0.35 2.77
CA LEU A 518 -6.10 0.15 2.54
C LEU A 518 -6.85 0.36 3.84
N SER A 519 -7.67 1.42 3.91
CA SER A 519 -8.60 1.68 5.02
C SER A 519 -9.67 0.59 5.14
N PHE A 520 -10.12 0.28 6.35
CA PHE A 520 -11.36 -0.50 6.56
C PHE A 520 -12.63 0.31 6.27
N VAL A 521 -12.53 1.64 6.26
CA VAL A 521 -13.65 2.53 5.94
C VAL A 521 -13.75 2.66 4.41
N GLN A 522 -14.47 1.72 3.80
CA GLN A 522 -14.74 1.68 2.37
C GLN A 522 -16.01 2.50 2.08
N THR A 523 -15.87 3.62 1.38
CA THR A 523 -16.98 4.48 0.93
C THR A 523 -16.73 4.93 -0.50
N ASP A 524 -17.78 5.40 -1.18
CA ASP A 524 -17.62 6.06 -2.48
C ASP A 524 -16.73 7.30 -2.39
N ALA A 525 -16.78 8.04 -1.27
CA ALA A 525 -15.95 9.21 -1.03
C ALA A 525 -14.45 8.88 -1.07
N HIS A 526 -13.63 9.61 -1.84
CA HIS A 526 -12.18 9.38 -2.02
C HIS A 526 -11.80 8.08 -2.76
N ALA A 527 -12.65 7.58 -3.66
CA ALA A 527 -12.34 6.38 -4.45
C ALA A 527 -10.99 6.48 -5.21
N VAL A 528 -10.65 7.66 -5.74
CA VAL A 528 -9.37 7.91 -6.43
C VAL A 528 -8.19 7.76 -5.47
N ALA A 529 -8.29 8.31 -4.25
CA ALA A 529 -7.23 8.22 -3.25
C ALA A 529 -6.91 6.78 -2.85
N ARG A 530 -7.96 5.98 -2.62
CA ARG A 530 -7.81 4.57 -2.24
C ARG A 530 -7.28 3.72 -3.39
N ALA A 531 -7.52 4.11 -4.65
CA ALA A 531 -6.87 3.48 -5.80
C ALA A 531 -5.34 3.69 -5.78
N GLY A 532 -4.88 4.84 -5.28
CA GLY A 532 -3.47 5.09 -5.00
C GLY A 532 -2.91 4.13 -3.95
N ASP A 533 -3.62 3.97 -2.82
CA ASP A 533 -3.21 3.06 -1.74
C ASP A 533 -3.19 1.59 -2.19
N ALA A 534 -4.15 1.16 -3.04
CA ALA A 534 -4.15 -0.16 -3.68
C ALA A 534 -2.96 -0.35 -4.64
N SER A 535 -2.57 0.71 -5.34
CA SER A 535 -1.38 0.70 -6.21
C SER A 535 -0.11 0.56 -5.39
N HIS A 536 -0.01 1.25 -4.24
CA HIS A 536 1.13 1.10 -3.32
C HIS A 536 1.27 -0.32 -2.78
N GLU A 537 0.18 -1.00 -2.43
CA GLU A 537 0.23 -2.41 -2.00
C GLU A 537 0.72 -3.33 -3.12
N THR A 538 0.27 -3.09 -4.36
CA THR A 538 0.75 -3.84 -5.54
C THR A 538 2.23 -3.61 -5.77
N ASP A 539 2.68 -2.34 -5.70
CA ASP A 539 4.08 -1.99 -5.88
C ASP A 539 4.96 -2.58 -4.75
N ALA A 540 4.47 -2.63 -3.51
CA ALA A 540 5.14 -3.28 -2.39
C ALA A 540 5.32 -4.80 -2.63
N MET A 541 4.28 -5.48 -3.10
CA MET A 541 4.35 -6.90 -3.48
C MET A 541 5.32 -7.15 -4.63
N LEU A 542 5.25 -6.35 -5.70
CA LEU A 542 6.15 -6.47 -6.84
C LEU A 542 7.60 -6.23 -6.43
N SER A 543 7.84 -5.21 -5.60
CA SER A 543 9.14 -4.91 -5.03
C SER A 543 9.66 -6.09 -4.19
N HIS A 544 8.82 -6.68 -3.35
CA HIS A 544 9.15 -7.85 -2.55
C HIS A 544 9.58 -9.05 -3.42
N LEU A 545 8.86 -9.31 -4.52
CA LEU A 545 9.23 -10.38 -5.45
C LEU A 545 10.53 -10.07 -6.20
N VAL A 546 10.72 -8.84 -6.66
CA VAL A 546 11.91 -8.44 -7.44
C VAL A 546 13.17 -8.47 -6.60
N THR A 547 13.08 -8.02 -5.35
CA THR A 547 14.22 -7.96 -4.41
C THR A 547 14.45 -9.25 -3.63
N HIS A 548 13.57 -10.24 -3.80
CA HIS A 548 13.75 -11.56 -3.19
C HIS A 548 15.07 -12.19 -3.62
N GLN A 549 15.79 -12.81 -2.68
CA GLN A 549 17.12 -13.41 -2.90
C GLN A 549 17.19 -14.41 -4.05
N ASN A 550 16.05 -15.00 -4.40
CA ASN A 550 15.97 -16.02 -5.45
C ASN A 550 15.78 -15.45 -6.86
N THR A 551 15.34 -14.20 -6.98
CA THR A 551 15.03 -13.59 -8.27
C THR A 551 16.28 -13.43 -9.14
N PRO A 552 17.43 -12.93 -8.64
CA PRO A 552 18.64 -12.82 -9.47
C PRO A 552 19.11 -14.16 -10.09
N PRO A 553 19.34 -15.25 -9.34
CA PRO A 553 19.77 -16.52 -9.94
C PRO A 553 18.70 -17.15 -10.82
N PHE A 554 17.41 -17.02 -10.47
CA PHE A 554 16.32 -17.54 -11.29
C PHE A 554 16.25 -16.86 -12.66
N ILE A 555 16.24 -15.52 -12.67
CA ILE A 555 16.19 -14.72 -13.90
C ILE A 555 17.45 -14.94 -14.73
N ALA A 556 18.63 -14.94 -14.11
CA ALA A 556 19.89 -15.25 -14.79
C ALA A 556 19.82 -16.60 -15.51
N HIS A 557 19.40 -17.66 -14.81
CA HIS A 557 19.27 -18.99 -15.39
C HIS A 557 18.30 -19.00 -16.58
N ARG A 558 17.11 -18.40 -16.45
CA ARG A 558 16.10 -18.37 -17.51
C ARG A 558 16.53 -17.57 -18.73
N LEU A 559 17.18 -16.42 -18.53
CA LEU A 559 17.68 -15.60 -19.63
C LEU A 559 18.82 -16.30 -20.39
N ILE A 560 19.75 -16.95 -19.69
CA ILE A 560 20.81 -17.73 -20.34
C ILE A 560 20.21 -18.89 -21.16
N GLN A 561 19.23 -19.61 -20.61
CA GLN A 561 18.48 -20.66 -21.33
C GLN A 561 17.81 -20.15 -22.60
N ARG A 562 17.33 -18.91 -22.58
CA ARG A 562 16.64 -18.33 -23.74
C ARG A 562 17.60 -17.75 -24.77
N LEU A 563 18.76 -17.25 -24.37
CA LEU A 563 19.65 -16.49 -25.24
C LEU A 563 20.86 -17.30 -25.74
N VAL A 564 21.41 -18.21 -24.94
CA VAL A 564 22.73 -18.81 -25.21
C VAL A 564 22.73 -20.33 -25.18
N THR A 565 22.40 -20.95 -24.05
CA THR A 565 22.57 -22.40 -23.84
C THR A 565 21.52 -22.99 -22.91
N SER A 566 21.04 -24.20 -23.21
CA SER A 566 20.03 -24.89 -22.40
C SER A 566 20.54 -25.34 -21.02
N ASN A 567 21.85 -25.54 -20.87
CA ASN A 567 22.48 -26.06 -19.66
C ASN A 567 23.69 -25.21 -19.22
N PRO A 568 23.45 -23.99 -18.71
CA PRO A 568 24.54 -23.11 -18.28
C PRO A 568 25.27 -23.64 -17.06
N SER A 569 26.58 -23.39 -16.97
CA SER A 569 27.34 -23.75 -15.77
C SER A 569 26.93 -22.90 -14.55
N PRO A 570 27.08 -23.42 -13.31
CA PRO A 570 26.76 -22.67 -12.10
C PRO A 570 27.55 -21.35 -11.98
N ARG A 571 28.82 -21.34 -12.38
CA ARG A 571 29.65 -20.13 -12.35
C ARG A 571 29.15 -19.05 -13.30
N TYR A 572 28.58 -19.44 -14.44
CA TYR A 572 28.03 -18.50 -15.39
C TYR A 572 26.73 -17.87 -14.85
N ILE A 573 25.84 -18.68 -14.26
CA ILE A 573 24.65 -18.18 -13.56
C ILE A 573 25.05 -17.19 -12.46
N GLU A 574 26.05 -17.52 -11.66
CA GLU A 574 26.52 -16.65 -10.57
C GLU A 574 26.99 -15.28 -11.07
N ARG A 575 27.80 -15.23 -12.13
CA ARG A 575 28.29 -13.96 -12.69
C ARG A 575 27.14 -13.08 -13.19
N VAL A 576 26.18 -13.66 -13.91
CA VAL A 576 25.02 -12.93 -14.42
C VAL A 576 24.10 -12.48 -13.29
N ALA A 577 23.85 -13.33 -12.30
CA ALA A 577 23.06 -12.97 -11.13
C ALA A 577 23.71 -11.82 -10.35
N ARG A 578 25.04 -11.82 -10.18
CA ARG A 578 25.77 -10.70 -9.56
C ARG A 578 25.71 -9.42 -10.39
N ALA A 579 25.79 -9.51 -11.71
CA ALA A 579 25.59 -8.36 -12.60
C ALA A 579 24.18 -7.77 -12.50
N PHE A 580 23.15 -8.61 -12.39
CA PHE A 580 21.78 -8.20 -12.17
C PHE A 580 21.62 -7.43 -10.85
N VAL A 581 22.25 -7.90 -9.77
CA VAL A 581 22.23 -7.22 -8.47
C VAL A 581 23.01 -5.91 -8.50
N ALA A 582 24.21 -5.92 -9.09
CA ALA A 582 25.08 -4.75 -9.16
C ALA A 582 24.57 -3.68 -10.13
N GLY A 583 23.74 -4.07 -11.10
CA GLY A 583 23.23 -3.18 -12.12
C GLY A 583 24.26 -2.75 -13.17
N GLU A 584 25.43 -3.38 -13.20
CA GLU A 584 26.51 -3.06 -14.14
C GLU A 584 27.32 -4.31 -14.51
N ALA A 585 27.65 -4.46 -15.79
CA ALA A 585 28.62 -5.42 -16.28
C ALA A 585 29.28 -4.93 -17.58
N HIS A 586 30.60 -5.12 -17.70
CA HIS A 586 31.37 -4.73 -18.89
C HIS A 586 31.16 -3.26 -19.34
N GLY A 587 30.95 -2.34 -18.38
CA GLY A 587 30.67 -0.92 -18.66
C GLY A 587 29.27 -0.65 -19.22
N VAL A 588 28.36 -1.61 -19.11
CA VAL A 588 26.94 -1.49 -19.48
C VAL A 588 26.08 -1.62 -18.23
N GLY A 589 25.11 -0.72 -18.09
CA GLY A 589 24.14 -0.72 -17.00
C GLY A 589 24.04 0.65 -16.32
N THR A 590 23.07 0.76 -15.43
CA THR A 590 22.78 1.99 -14.66
C THR A 590 23.35 1.97 -13.25
N GLY A 591 23.88 0.83 -12.80
CA GLY A 591 24.28 0.61 -11.40
C GLY A 591 23.09 0.36 -10.46
N ALA A 592 21.87 0.25 -11.00
CA ALA A 592 20.67 -0.02 -10.21
C ALA A 592 20.35 -1.53 -10.18
N TYR A 593 19.85 -2.01 -9.05
CA TYR A 593 19.42 -3.40 -8.91
C TYR A 593 18.38 -3.78 -9.97
N GLY A 594 18.56 -4.95 -10.58
CA GLY A 594 17.64 -5.49 -11.58
C GLY A 594 17.80 -4.89 -12.98
N ASP A 595 18.95 -4.34 -13.31
CA ASP A 595 19.25 -3.82 -14.65
C ASP A 595 19.38 -4.96 -15.68
N LEU A 596 18.44 -5.00 -16.63
CA LEU A 596 18.41 -6.01 -17.70
C LEU A 596 19.50 -5.77 -18.75
N GLY A 597 20.00 -4.55 -18.91
CA GLY A 597 21.14 -4.23 -19.77
C GLY A 597 22.43 -4.82 -19.24
N ALA A 598 22.69 -4.66 -17.93
CA ALA A 598 23.82 -5.27 -17.24
C ALA A 598 23.75 -6.81 -17.31
N ALA A 599 22.57 -7.38 -17.01
CA ALA A 599 22.38 -8.82 -17.13
C ALA A 599 22.60 -9.34 -18.56
N ALA A 600 22.07 -8.65 -19.57
CA ALA A 600 22.26 -9.04 -20.98
C ALA A 600 23.73 -8.93 -21.42
N ALA A 601 24.46 -7.90 -20.96
CA ALA A 601 25.89 -7.76 -21.22
C ALA A 601 26.68 -8.90 -20.57
N ALA A 602 26.41 -9.21 -19.29
CA ALA A 602 27.04 -10.31 -18.58
C ALA A 602 26.76 -11.67 -19.24
N ILE A 603 25.59 -11.86 -19.85
CA ILE A 603 25.26 -13.07 -20.61
C ILE A 603 26.08 -13.13 -21.91
N LEU A 604 25.94 -12.13 -22.78
CA LEU A 604 26.47 -12.21 -24.15
C LEU A 604 28.00 -12.03 -24.24
N LEU A 605 28.60 -11.48 -23.19
CA LEU A 605 30.05 -11.22 -23.10
C LEU A 605 30.78 -12.22 -22.20
N ASP A 606 30.07 -13.19 -21.63
CA ASP A 606 30.68 -14.24 -20.81
C ASP A 606 31.64 -15.12 -21.61
N ASP A 607 32.70 -15.59 -20.95
CA ASP A 607 33.66 -16.51 -21.55
C ASP A 607 32.97 -17.80 -22.04
N GLU A 608 32.01 -18.36 -21.28
CA GLU A 608 31.27 -19.57 -21.66
C GLU A 608 30.40 -19.34 -22.91
N ALA A 609 29.86 -18.13 -23.08
CA ALA A 609 29.06 -17.78 -24.25
C ALA A 609 29.90 -17.55 -25.52
N ARG A 610 31.21 -17.30 -25.36
CA ARG A 610 32.11 -16.90 -26.46
C ARG A 610 33.25 -17.88 -26.70
N ASP A 611 33.32 -18.98 -25.94
CA ASP A 611 34.37 -19.98 -26.07
C ASP A 611 34.22 -20.73 -27.41
N ALA A 612 35.23 -20.57 -28.28
CA ALA A 612 35.26 -21.21 -29.60
C ALA A 612 35.30 -22.75 -29.53
N THR A 613 35.77 -23.32 -28.41
CA THR A 613 35.80 -24.76 -28.16
C THR A 613 34.38 -25.27 -27.90
N LEU A 614 33.60 -24.55 -27.08
CA LEU A 614 32.19 -24.89 -26.82
C LEU A 614 31.31 -24.70 -28.05
N ASP A 615 31.58 -23.68 -28.89
CA ASP A 615 30.88 -23.46 -30.16
C ASP A 615 31.11 -24.62 -31.17
N SER A 616 32.26 -25.31 -31.05
CA SER A 616 32.57 -26.48 -31.87
C SER A 616 31.96 -27.79 -31.36
N ASP A 617 31.40 -27.80 -30.15
CA ASP A 617 30.73 -28.97 -29.57
C ASP A 617 29.30 -29.10 -30.14
N PRO A 618 28.96 -30.20 -30.84
CA PRO A 618 27.60 -30.44 -31.34
C PRO A 618 26.53 -30.53 -30.23
N ALA A 619 26.93 -30.78 -28.98
CA ALA A 619 26.05 -30.77 -27.82
C ALA A 619 26.03 -29.40 -27.09
N GLY A 620 26.86 -28.44 -27.53
CA GLY A 620 26.95 -27.09 -27.00
C GLY A 620 25.95 -26.12 -27.64
N GLY A 621 25.56 -25.09 -26.88
CA GLY A 621 24.70 -24.00 -27.34
C GLY A 621 23.19 -24.31 -27.35
N LYS A 622 22.42 -23.45 -28.04
CA LYS A 622 20.96 -23.54 -28.17
C LYS A 622 20.55 -23.80 -29.61
N LEU A 623 19.84 -24.91 -29.85
CA LEU A 623 19.20 -25.18 -31.14
C LEU A 623 18.18 -24.08 -31.50
N ARG A 624 18.18 -23.63 -32.76
CA ARG A 624 17.22 -22.60 -33.21
C ARG A 624 15.78 -23.12 -33.09
N GLU A 625 14.87 -22.21 -32.74
CA GLU A 625 13.46 -22.50 -32.45
C GLU A 625 12.69 -23.26 -33.56
N PRO A 626 13.01 -23.12 -34.87
CA PRO A 626 12.41 -23.99 -35.91
C PRO A 626 12.85 -25.47 -35.82
N LEU A 627 14.10 -25.74 -35.42
CA LEU A 627 14.63 -27.09 -35.26
C LEU A 627 14.12 -27.75 -33.98
N LEU A 628 13.96 -26.98 -32.90
CA LEU A 628 13.35 -27.47 -31.66
C LEU A 628 11.90 -27.93 -31.88
N LEU A 629 11.11 -27.17 -32.66
CA LEU A 629 9.74 -27.55 -32.99
C LEU A 629 9.67 -28.85 -33.80
N VAL A 630 10.59 -29.04 -34.75
CA VAL A 630 10.64 -30.23 -35.62
C VAL A 630 11.12 -31.48 -34.85
N LEU A 631 11.98 -31.31 -33.83
CA LEU A 631 12.45 -32.42 -33.00
C LEU A 631 11.44 -32.83 -31.90
N LEU A 632 10.46 -31.96 -31.59
CA LEU A 632 9.40 -32.21 -30.60
C LEU A 632 8.10 -32.77 -31.23
N LEU A 633 8.01 -32.79 -32.57
CA LEU A 633 6.98 -33.49 -33.35
C LEU A 633 7.47 -34.88 -33.74
#